data_AF-S2JHA8-F1
#
_entry.id   AF-S2JHA8-F1
#
_cell.length_a   1.000
_cell.length_b   1.000
_cell.length_c   1.000
_cell.angle_alpha   90.00
_cell.angle_beta   90.00
_cell.angle_gamma   90.00
#
_symmetry.space_group_name_H-M   'P 1'
#
loop_
_entity.id
_entity.type
_entity.pdbx_description
1 polymer ?
#
loop_
_entity_poly.entity_id
_entity_poly.type
_entity_poly.pdbx_seq_one_letter_code
_entity_poly.pdbx_strand_id
1 'polypeptide(L)'
;MKTVCSICLDQVGDSLIAFANCGHVFDRTCALECLKTSDNCPICRKYIYSSYLESQQPFYRVYLTTVNDEKSSSAKERQELKEKLEVANVRLSTLQTDLNNAKFNIATMGHNYKSAMKTSKAYKAKLDAALKELETLKTSNNEFQQQIKEKDASILDLEKSRKTLMRHRKEYKDINETLKEHIANQGEVLVKQYYLLTNKSNCFACKKLRSPHDNDNEVDEWKSTPKNLDDLSHSQLRKQYNDLQEKYDCLAAVHREMSKASAGLTESAKVKLYIKNLKTQLKESKTREVQLESLFERNETVQGLAKELINAKKKHSKLEAELEQVTESKLALFDQKNQVEESFNRALKAILVLQNQKEESTKENSDLQEKLTEAIDSKLILQKQLKASKCRARKFQNAKTKAEAENQDIMNKMNLFAVQYSSFEKAFRSYFANTRDSASNDWTLTA
;
A
#
# COMPACT_ATOMS: atom_id res chain seq x y z
N MET A 1 -41.35 -87.50 -15.80
CA MET A 1 -42.40 -87.49 -16.85
C MET A 1 -42.00 -86.50 -17.93
N LYS A 2 -42.06 -86.90 -19.21
CA LYS A 2 -41.83 -85.99 -20.34
C LYS A 2 -43.12 -85.24 -20.62
N THR A 3 -43.11 -83.91 -20.57
CA THR A 3 -44.24 -83.08 -21.00
C THR A 3 -44.35 -83.10 -22.52
N VAL A 4 -45.58 -83.23 -23.02
CA VAL A 4 -45.91 -83.26 -24.45
C VAL A 4 -46.80 -82.06 -24.75
N CYS A 5 -46.54 -81.36 -25.85
CA CYS A 5 -47.34 -80.20 -26.25
C CYS A 5 -48.67 -80.69 -26.80
N SER A 6 -49.80 -80.20 -26.26
CA SER A 6 -51.13 -80.68 -26.71
C SER A 6 -51.54 -80.18 -28.10
N ILE A 7 -50.73 -79.35 -28.77
CA ILE A 7 -50.98 -78.86 -30.13
C ILE A 7 -50.27 -79.74 -31.17
N CYS A 8 -48.95 -79.91 -31.06
CA CYS A 8 -48.18 -80.74 -32.00
C CYS A 8 -48.05 -82.20 -31.57
N LEU A 9 -48.39 -82.52 -30.31
CA LEU A 9 -48.21 -83.85 -29.70
C LEU A 9 -46.75 -84.31 -29.61
N ASP A 10 -45.79 -83.40 -29.82
CA ASP A 10 -44.37 -83.66 -29.67
C ASP A 10 -43.88 -83.40 -28.24
N GLN A 11 -42.74 -84.01 -27.90
CA GLN A 11 -42.06 -83.77 -26.64
C GLN A 11 -41.57 -82.32 -26.58
N VAL A 12 -41.96 -81.61 -25.54
CA VAL A 12 -41.69 -80.17 -25.46
C VAL A 12 -40.22 -79.87 -25.16
N GLY A 13 -39.64 -78.89 -25.86
CA GLY A 13 -38.27 -78.39 -25.63
C GLY A 13 -38.16 -77.35 -24.50
N ASP A 14 -37.02 -76.65 -24.42
CA ASP A 14 -36.66 -75.71 -23.33
C ASP A 14 -37.51 -74.42 -23.25
N SER A 15 -38.48 -74.26 -24.14
CA SER A 15 -39.28 -73.04 -24.28
C SER A 15 -40.76 -73.32 -24.11
N LEU A 16 -41.13 -73.75 -22.90
CA LEU A 16 -42.51 -73.89 -22.47
C LEU A 16 -43.12 -72.55 -22.09
N ILE A 17 -44.35 -72.34 -22.53
CA ILE A 17 -45.18 -71.24 -22.03
C ILE A 17 -46.51 -71.78 -21.52
N ALA A 18 -47.00 -71.20 -20.43
CA ALA A 18 -48.34 -71.45 -19.91
C ALA A 18 -49.19 -70.21 -20.12
N PHE A 19 -50.41 -70.36 -20.64
CA PHE A 19 -51.33 -69.23 -20.75
C PHE A 19 -51.80 -68.79 -19.37
N ALA A 20 -51.72 -67.49 -19.10
CA ALA A 20 -51.95 -66.93 -17.76
C ALA A 20 -53.36 -67.22 -17.22
N ASN A 21 -54.37 -67.24 -18.11
CA ASN A 21 -55.77 -67.38 -17.71
C ASN A 21 -56.22 -68.83 -17.45
N CYS A 22 -55.48 -69.84 -17.94
CA CYS A 22 -55.91 -71.23 -17.83
C CYS A 22 -54.83 -72.23 -17.41
N GLY A 23 -53.57 -71.82 -17.38
CA GLY A 23 -52.46 -72.67 -16.94
C GLY A 23 -52.08 -73.79 -17.91
N HIS A 24 -52.76 -73.93 -19.06
CA HIS A 24 -52.39 -74.91 -20.08
C HIS A 24 -51.03 -74.56 -20.69
N VAL A 25 -50.18 -75.58 -20.81
CA VAL A 25 -48.78 -75.43 -21.19
C VAL A 25 -48.55 -75.95 -22.61
N PHE A 26 -47.81 -75.20 -23.39
CA PHE A 26 -47.51 -75.51 -24.78
C PHE A 26 -46.04 -75.17 -25.10
N ASP A 27 -45.56 -75.75 -26.20
CA ASP A 27 -44.41 -75.19 -26.90
C ASP A 27 -44.65 -73.73 -27.27
N ARG A 28 -43.66 -72.87 -27.04
CA ARG A 28 -43.75 -71.44 -27.36
C ARG A 28 -44.15 -71.20 -28.80
N THR A 29 -43.59 -71.95 -29.73
CA THR A 29 -43.89 -71.83 -31.17
C THR A 29 -45.34 -72.20 -31.45
N CYS A 30 -45.80 -73.35 -30.95
CA CYS A 30 -47.17 -73.82 -31.16
C CYS A 30 -48.22 -72.86 -30.57
N ALA A 31 -48.01 -72.40 -29.33
CA ALA A 31 -48.95 -71.48 -28.70
C ALA A 31 -48.99 -70.10 -29.39
N LEU A 32 -47.84 -69.58 -29.85
CA LEU A 32 -47.82 -68.32 -30.60
C LEU A 32 -48.49 -68.47 -31.98
N GLU A 33 -48.36 -69.62 -32.64
CA GLU A 33 -49.03 -69.85 -33.94
C GLU A 33 -50.55 -69.95 -33.76
N CYS A 34 -51.03 -70.67 -32.74
CA CYS A 34 -52.46 -70.69 -32.42
C CYS A 34 -53.01 -69.29 -32.13
N LEU A 35 -52.26 -68.47 -31.39
CA LEU A 35 -52.65 -67.09 -31.08
C LEU A 35 -52.75 -66.15 -32.30
N LYS A 36 -52.16 -66.51 -33.46
CA LYS A 36 -52.38 -65.74 -34.70
C LYS A 36 -53.77 -65.98 -35.30
N THR A 37 -54.39 -67.11 -34.99
CA THR A 37 -55.67 -67.53 -35.58
C THR A 37 -56.83 -67.40 -34.60
N SER A 38 -56.58 -67.54 -33.30
CA SER A 38 -57.59 -67.37 -32.25
C SER A 38 -56.95 -66.92 -30.95
N ASP A 39 -57.57 -65.94 -30.30
CA ASP A 39 -57.19 -65.46 -28.97
C ASP A 39 -57.66 -66.38 -27.83
N ASN A 40 -58.17 -67.57 -28.16
CA ASN A 40 -58.68 -68.55 -27.21
C ASN A 40 -57.69 -69.70 -27.03
N CYS A 41 -57.64 -70.25 -25.81
CA CYS A 41 -56.82 -71.44 -25.54
C CYS A 41 -57.25 -72.63 -26.43
N PRO A 42 -56.33 -73.31 -27.13
CA PRO A 42 -56.67 -74.44 -27.99
C PRO A 42 -57.33 -75.61 -27.24
N ILE A 43 -57.03 -75.76 -25.94
CA ILE A 43 -57.57 -76.83 -25.11
C ILE A 43 -58.94 -76.46 -24.54
N CYS A 44 -59.04 -75.35 -23.80
CA CYS A 44 -60.25 -75.02 -23.06
C CYS A 44 -61.08 -73.87 -23.66
N ARG A 45 -60.64 -73.30 -24.78
CA ARG A 45 -61.28 -72.20 -25.53
C ARG A 45 -61.53 -70.92 -24.71
N LYS A 46 -60.93 -70.78 -23.52
CA LYS A 46 -60.98 -69.55 -22.73
C LYS A 46 -60.12 -68.47 -23.39
N TYR A 47 -60.63 -67.24 -23.41
CA TYR A 47 -59.93 -66.06 -23.93
C TYR A 47 -58.64 -65.80 -23.14
N ILE A 48 -57.53 -65.59 -23.85
CA ILE A 48 -56.17 -65.56 -23.28
C ILE A 48 -55.79 -64.16 -22.77
N TYR A 49 -56.31 -63.09 -23.37
CA TYR A 49 -56.02 -61.73 -22.96
C TYR A 49 -57.01 -61.29 -21.88
N SER A 50 -56.58 -61.24 -20.62
CA SER A 50 -57.42 -60.65 -19.57
C SER A 50 -57.45 -59.13 -19.73
N SER A 51 -58.63 -58.53 -19.79
CA SER A 51 -58.84 -57.09 -19.96
C SER A 51 -58.31 -56.22 -18.81
N TYR A 52 -57.88 -56.83 -17.71
CA TYR A 52 -57.47 -56.11 -16.48
C TYR A 52 -55.96 -55.88 -16.32
N LEU A 53 -55.13 -56.37 -17.24
CA LEU A 53 -53.67 -56.27 -17.15
C LEU A 53 -53.07 -55.70 -18.44
N GLU A 54 -53.18 -54.39 -18.65
CA GLU A 54 -52.78 -53.66 -19.86
C GLU A 54 -51.28 -53.70 -20.23
N SER A 55 -50.43 -54.48 -19.54
CA SER A 55 -48.98 -54.46 -19.82
C SER A 55 -48.21 -55.75 -19.46
N GLN A 56 -48.88 -56.86 -19.17
CA GLN A 56 -48.21 -58.13 -18.91
C GLN A 56 -48.44 -59.14 -20.03
N GLN A 57 -47.38 -59.81 -20.47
CA GLN A 57 -47.42 -60.84 -21.51
C GLN A 57 -48.49 -61.89 -21.17
N PRO A 58 -49.32 -62.35 -22.13
CA PRO A 58 -50.45 -63.26 -21.87
C PRO A 58 -50.05 -64.68 -21.43
N PHE A 59 -48.75 -64.93 -21.27
CA PHE A 59 -48.19 -66.23 -20.91
C PHE A 59 -47.01 -66.08 -19.95
N TYR A 60 -46.86 -67.08 -19.08
CA TYR A 60 -45.70 -67.25 -18.22
C TYR A 60 -44.73 -68.23 -18.85
N ARG A 61 -43.42 -67.94 -18.77
CA ARG A 61 -42.39 -68.91 -19.15
C ARG A 61 -42.31 -69.98 -18.07
N VAL A 62 -42.53 -71.24 -18.46
CA VAL A 62 -42.44 -72.38 -17.55
C VAL A 62 -41.05 -72.98 -17.65
N TYR A 63 -40.37 -73.10 -16.52
CA TYR A 63 -39.10 -73.81 -16.41
C TYR A 63 -39.38 -75.15 -15.75
N LEU A 64 -39.24 -76.25 -16.49
CA LEU A 64 -39.32 -77.58 -15.90
C LEU A 64 -37.99 -77.89 -15.23
N THR A 65 -38.02 -78.02 -13.92
CA THR A 65 -36.87 -78.52 -13.15
C THR A 65 -36.74 -80.01 -13.45
N THR A 66 -35.68 -80.42 -14.16
CA THR A 66 -35.37 -81.83 -14.38
C THR A 66 -35.02 -82.45 -13.03
N VAL A 67 -35.92 -83.28 -12.50
CA VAL A 67 -35.81 -83.89 -11.16
C VAL A 67 -34.82 -85.07 -11.12
N ASN A 68 -34.11 -85.33 -12.22
CA ASN A 68 -33.21 -86.47 -12.33
C ASN A 68 -31.79 -85.96 -12.54
N ASP A 69 -31.18 -85.46 -11.47
CA ASP A 69 -29.78 -85.77 -11.11
C ASP A 69 -29.52 -85.35 -9.65
N GLU A 70 -28.78 -86.20 -8.97
CA GLU A 70 -28.75 -86.35 -7.52
C GLU A 70 -27.98 -85.23 -6.79
N LYS A 71 -28.64 -84.66 -5.77
CA LYS A 71 -28.13 -84.47 -4.40
C LYS A 71 -26.65 -84.06 -4.19
N SER A 72 -26.18 -82.98 -4.82
CA SER A 72 -25.11 -82.15 -4.21
C SER A 72 -24.96 -80.75 -4.81
N SER A 73 -25.31 -80.53 -6.09
CA SER A 73 -25.01 -79.26 -6.77
C SER A 73 -25.88 -78.08 -6.30
N SER A 74 -27.20 -78.24 -6.20
CA SER A 74 -28.11 -77.08 -6.00
C SER A 74 -28.02 -76.46 -4.60
N ALA A 75 -27.81 -77.27 -3.56
CA ALA A 75 -27.63 -76.75 -2.19
C ALA A 75 -26.31 -76.00 -2.05
N LYS A 76 -25.24 -76.50 -2.70
CA LYS A 76 -23.93 -75.86 -2.76
C LYS A 76 -23.99 -74.53 -3.53
N GLU A 77 -24.68 -74.50 -4.66
CA GLU A 77 -24.94 -73.27 -5.43
C GLU A 77 -25.74 -72.22 -4.64
N ARG A 78 -26.75 -72.64 -3.87
CA ARG A 78 -27.54 -71.74 -3.02
C ARG A 78 -26.70 -71.14 -1.90
N GLN A 79 -25.87 -71.95 -1.26
CA GLN A 79 -24.95 -71.49 -0.22
C GLN A 79 -23.91 -70.52 -0.81
N GLU A 80 -23.34 -70.83 -1.96
CA GLU A 80 -22.41 -69.96 -2.67
C GLU A 80 -23.05 -68.61 -3.08
N LEU A 81 -24.31 -68.63 -3.55
CA LEU A 81 -25.06 -67.42 -3.86
C LEU A 81 -25.35 -66.58 -2.62
N LYS A 82 -25.64 -67.22 -1.48
CA LYS A 82 -25.84 -66.53 -0.19
C LYS A 82 -24.56 -65.84 0.27
N GLU A 83 -23.43 -66.53 0.23
CA GLU A 83 -22.12 -65.96 0.58
C GLU A 83 -21.74 -64.80 -0.35
N LYS A 84 -21.93 -64.95 -1.67
CA LYS A 84 -21.72 -63.86 -2.64
C LYS A 84 -22.61 -62.65 -2.37
N LEU A 85 -23.86 -62.87 -1.94
CA LEU A 85 -24.79 -61.80 -1.58
C LEU A 85 -24.35 -61.09 -0.30
N GLU A 86 -23.93 -61.82 0.73
CA GLU A 86 -23.40 -61.24 1.98
C GLU A 86 -22.14 -60.41 1.71
N VAL A 87 -21.19 -60.94 0.95
CA VAL A 87 -19.98 -60.20 0.52
C VAL A 87 -20.34 -58.94 -0.27
N ALA A 88 -21.32 -59.02 -1.18
CA ALA A 88 -21.78 -57.85 -1.94
C ALA A 88 -22.45 -56.79 -1.05
N ASN A 89 -23.19 -57.20 -0.02
CA ASN A 89 -23.84 -56.30 0.92
C ASN A 89 -22.84 -55.60 1.84
N VAL A 90 -21.83 -56.33 2.34
CA VAL A 90 -20.71 -55.73 3.10
C VAL A 90 -20.03 -54.68 2.24
N ARG A 91 -19.69 -55.02 0.99
CA ARG A 91 -19.06 -54.07 0.05
C ARG A 91 -19.94 -52.84 -0.23
N LEU A 92 -21.27 -52.99 -0.29
CA LEU A 92 -22.19 -51.87 -0.44
C LEU A 92 -22.15 -50.94 0.77
N SER A 93 -22.09 -51.48 1.98
CA SER A 93 -21.98 -50.71 3.21
C SER A 93 -20.67 -49.92 3.29
N THR A 94 -19.54 -50.56 2.94
CA THR A 94 -18.24 -49.89 2.85
C THR A 94 -18.26 -48.74 1.85
N LEU A 95 -18.70 -48.98 0.61
CA LEU A 95 -18.77 -47.93 -0.42
C LEU A 95 -19.71 -46.78 -0.04
N GLN A 96 -20.78 -47.06 0.69
CA GLN A 96 -21.70 -46.04 1.18
C GLN A 96 -21.03 -45.16 2.24
N THR A 97 -20.25 -45.77 3.15
CA THR A 97 -19.46 -45.07 4.16
C THR A 97 -18.39 -44.20 3.52
N ASP A 98 -17.63 -44.74 2.56
CA ASP A 98 -16.59 -44.00 1.81
C ASP A 98 -17.19 -42.82 1.05
N LEU A 99 -18.36 -42.99 0.43
CA LEU A 99 -19.07 -41.92 -0.27
C LEU A 99 -19.49 -40.79 0.69
N ASN A 100 -19.94 -41.13 1.90
CA ASN A 100 -20.30 -40.14 2.91
C ASN A 100 -19.07 -39.38 3.42
N ASN A 101 -17.97 -40.09 3.68
CA ASN A 101 -16.69 -39.49 4.08
C ASN A 101 -16.16 -38.55 2.98
N ALA A 102 -16.19 -38.98 1.71
CA ALA A 102 -15.78 -38.13 0.58
C ALA A 102 -16.65 -36.87 0.45
N LYS A 103 -17.96 -36.96 0.66
CA LYS A 103 -18.86 -35.79 0.67
C LYS A 103 -18.51 -34.82 1.80
N PHE A 104 -18.25 -35.33 3.00
CA PHE A 104 -17.85 -34.50 4.15
C PHE A 104 -16.53 -33.78 3.89
N ASN A 105 -15.54 -34.49 3.33
CA ASN A 105 -14.25 -33.91 2.96
C ASN A 105 -14.40 -32.81 1.91
N ILE A 106 -15.20 -33.04 0.85
CA ILE A 106 -15.48 -32.02 -0.18
C ILE A 106 -16.13 -30.77 0.43
N ALA A 107 -17.08 -30.93 1.36
CA ALA A 107 -17.71 -29.81 2.04
C ALA A 107 -16.70 -29.01 2.89
N THR A 108 -15.84 -29.72 3.63
CA THR A 108 -14.77 -29.12 4.44
C THR A 108 -13.76 -28.36 3.58
N MET A 109 -13.28 -28.98 2.49
CA MET A 109 -12.36 -28.32 1.55
C MET A 109 -12.99 -27.11 0.87
N GLY A 110 -14.27 -27.18 0.48
CA GLY A 110 -15.00 -26.05 -0.08
C GLY A 110 -15.11 -24.87 0.88
N HIS A 111 -15.33 -25.15 2.17
CA HIS A 111 -15.31 -24.11 3.21
C HIS A 111 -13.92 -23.47 3.36
N ASN A 112 -12.87 -24.29 3.42
CA ASN A 112 -11.49 -23.82 3.54
C ASN A 112 -11.07 -22.97 2.33
N TYR A 113 -11.39 -23.41 1.12
CA TYR A 113 -11.17 -22.65 -0.12
C TYR A 113 -11.87 -21.28 -0.08
N LYS A 114 -13.14 -21.24 0.36
CA LYS A 114 -13.89 -19.99 0.48
C LYS A 114 -13.27 -19.05 1.53
N SER A 115 -12.73 -19.59 2.62
CA SER A 115 -12.01 -18.82 3.64
C SER A 115 -10.71 -18.25 3.08
N ALA A 116 -9.89 -19.07 2.41
CA ALA A 116 -8.64 -18.65 1.76
C ALA A 116 -8.87 -17.59 0.67
N MET A 117 -9.98 -17.69 -0.08
CA MET A 117 -10.34 -16.66 -1.06
C MET A 117 -10.66 -15.31 -0.41
N LYS A 118 -11.29 -15.31 0.78
CA LYS A 118 -11.58 -14.08 1.52
C LYS A 118 -10.30 -13.44 2.06
N THR A 119 -9.38 -14.24 2.62
CA THR A 119 -8.09 -13.73 3.10
C THR A 119 -7.25 -13.17 1.95
N SER A 120 -7.19 -13.86 0.80
CA SER A 120 -6.53 -13.37 -0.41
C SER A 120 -7.09 -12.03 -0.89
N LYS A 121 -8.42 -11.86 -0.90
CA LYS A 121 -9.06 -10.57 -1.22
C LYS A 121 -8.69 -9.46 -0.23
N ALA A 122 -8.61 -9.78 1.06
CA ALA A 122 -8.18 -8.82 2.09
C ALA A 122 -6.71 -8.39 1.89
N TYR A 123 -5.82 -9.32 1.55
CA TYR A 123 -4.43 -8.99 1.22
C TYR A 123 -4.31 -8.11 -0.02
N LYS A 124 -5.09 -8.39 -1.07
CA LYS A 124 -5.15 -7.53 -2.25
C LYS A 124 -5.57 -6.10 -1.90
N ALA A 125 -6.62 -5.94 -1.09
CA ALA A 125 -7.06 -4.62 -0.66
C ALA A 125 -6.00 -3.87 0.16
N LYS A 126 -5.27 -4.58 1.04
CA LYS A 126 -4.14 -4.00 1.79
C LYS A 126 -3.00 -3.57 0.86
N LEU A 127 -2.68 -4.37 -0.15
CA LEU A 127 -1.65 -4.05 -1.14
C LEU A 127 -2.03 -2.80 -1.96
N ASP A 128 -3.28 -2.72 -2.42
CA ASP A 128 -3.78 -1.57 -3.18
C ASP A 128 -3.76 -0.28 -2.32
N ALA A 129 -4.08 -0.38 -1.03
CA ALA A 129 -3.97 0.75 -0.09
C ALA A 129 -2.52 1.21 0.11
N ALA A 130 -1.58 0.27 0.29
CA ALA A 130 -0.16 0.58 0.44
C ALA A 130 0.45 1.22 -0.82
N LEU A 131 0.03 0.77 -2.02
CA LEU A 131 0.45 1.37 -3.29
C LEU A 131 -0.01 2.82 -3.41
N LYS A 132 -1.26 3.11 -2.98
CA LYS A 132 -1.79 4.47 -2.97
C LYS A 132 -1.03 5.37 -1.99
N GLU A 133 -0.69 4.87 -0.79
CA GLU A 133 0.13 5.60 0.17
C GLU A 133 1.54 5.90 -0.40
N LEU A 134 2.14 4.93 -1.09
CA LEU A 134 3.44 5.10 -1.74
C LEU A 134 3.42 6.19 -2.82
N GLU A 135 2.35 6.29 -3.61
CA GLU A 135 2.15 7.37 -4.58
C GLU A 135 2.08 8.74 -3.89
N THR A 136 1.36 8.86 -2.77
CA THR A 136 1.27 10.12 -2.01
C THR A 136 2.60 10.55 -1.39
N LEU A 137 3.41 9.59 -0.91
CA LEU A 137 4.76 9.88 -0.42
C LEU A 137 5.69 10.32 -1.55
N LYS A 138 5.55 9.73 -2.74
CA LYS A 138 6.34 10.11 -3.92
C LYS A 138 6.02 11.55 -4.36
N THR A 139 4.75 11.95 -4.35
CA THR A 139 4.38 13.34 -4.67
C THR A 139 4.92 14.32 -3.63
N SER A 140 4.80 14.00 -2.33
CA SER A 140 5.34 14.84 -1.25
C SER A 140 6.88 14.97 -1.32
N ASN A 141 7.61 13.88 -1.64
CA ASN A 141 9.06 13.94 -1.84
C ASN A 141 9.45 14.86 -3.00
N ASN A 142 8.70 14.83 -4.11
CA ASN A 142 8.94 15.73 -5.24
C ASN A 142 8.71 17.21 -4.86
N GLU A 143 7.67 17.50 -4.08
CA GLU A 143 7.41 18.84 -3.54
C GLU A 143 8.56 19.31 -2.64
N PHE A 144 9.04 18.48 -1.72
CA PHE A 144 10.20 18.82 -0.88
C PHE A 144 11.47 19.05 -1.71
N GLN A 145 11.72 18.24 -2.74
CA GLN A 145 12.85 18.46 -3.64
C GLN A 145 12.76 19.80 -4.39
N GLN A 146 11.55 20.20 -4.78
CA GLN A 146 11.34 21.50 -5.41
C GLN A 146 11.60 22.64 -4.42
N GLN A 147 11.07 22.56 -3.20
CA GLN A 147 11.32 23.56 -2.15
C GLN A 147 12.81 23.68 -1.82
N ILE A 148 13.53 22.56 -1.74
CA ILE A 148 14.99 22.56 -1.51
C ILE A 148 15.70 23.32 -2.64
N LYS A 149 15.34 23.09 -3.91
CA LYS A 149 15.93 23.82 -5.05
C LYS A 149 15.64 25.32 -5.00
N GLU A 150 14.43 25.71 -4.61
CA GLU A 150 14.04 27.13 -4.46
C GLU A 150 14.83 27.81 -3.32
N LYS A 151 15.03 27.11 -2.20
CA LYS A 151 15.84 27.60 -1.08
C LYS A 151 17.32 27.68 -1.43
N ASP A 152 17.87 26.71 -2.18
CA ASP A 152 19.25 26.75 -2.66
C ASP A 152 19.51 27.95 -3.60
N ALA A 153 18.56 28.26 -4.49
CA ALA A 153 18.63 29.46 -5.31
C ALA A 153 18.63 30.74 -4.46
N SER A 154 17.76 30.81 -3.44
CA SER A 154 17.70 31.95 -2.51
C SER A 154 18.99 32.14 -1.72
N ILE A 155 19.61 31.05 -1.25
CA ILE A 155 20.91 31.08 -0.55
C ILE A 155 21.98 31.63 -1.48
N LEU A 156 22.02 31.18 -2.74
CA LEU A 156 23.01 31.64 -3.72
C LEU A 156 22.89 33.15 -4.00
N ASP A 157 21.67 33.67 -4.08
CA ASP A 157 21.41 35.10 -4.24
C ASP A 157 21.79 35.93 -3.00
N LEU A 158 21.54 35.40 -1.79
CA LEU A 158 21.97 36.01 -0.53
C LEU A 158 23.50 36.03 -0.41
N GLU A 159 24.18 34.95 -0.79
CA GLU A 159 25.64 34.89 -0.81
C GLU A 159 26.25 35.90 -1.78
N LYS A 160 25.66 36.07 -2.97
CA LYS A 160 26.06 37.09 -3.93
C LYS A 160 25.88 38.49 -3.35
N SER A 161 24.75 38.76 -2.70
CA SER A 161 24.46 40.04 -2.04
C SER A 161 25.42 40.33 -0.88
N ARG A 162 25.74 39.32 -0.06
CA ARG A 162 26.75 39.40 1.01
C ARG A 162 28.14 39.72 0.46
N LYS A 163 28.57 39.07 -0.62
CA LYS A 163 29.86 39.37 -1.29
C LYS A 163 29.92 40.81 -1.78
N THR A 164 28.84 41.32 -2.38
CA THR A 164 28.75 42.73 -2.80
C THR A 164 28.85 43.68 -1.60
N LEU A 165 28.10 43.42 -0.53
CA LEU A 165 28.18 44.24 0.70
C LEU A 165 29.57 44.23 1.34
N MET A 166 30.27 43.09 1.34
CA MET A 166 31.65 43.01 1.84
C MET A 166 32.62 43.85 1.01
N ARG A 167 32.43 43.92 -0.31
CA ARG A 167 33.19 44.81 -1.19
C ARG A 167 32.94 46.28 -0.87
N HIS A 168 31.67 46.69 -0.79
CA HIS A 168 31.30 48.06 -0.43
C HIS A 168 31.86 48.45 0.94
N ARG A 169 31.76 47.56 1.94
CA ARG A 169 32.32 47.79 3.28
C ARG A 169 33.84 48.03 3.24
N LYS A 170 34.57 47.31 2.39
CA LYS A 170 36.00 47.51 2.18
C LYS A 170 36.28 48.87 1.53
N GLU A 171 35.58 49.19 0.45
CA GLU A 171 35.69 50.49 -0.24
C GLU A 171 35.43 51.66 0.71
N TYR A 172 34.36 51.59 1.52
CA TYR A 172 34.08 52.62 2.53
C TYR A 172 35.17 52.71 3.59
N LYS A 173 35.77 51.59 4.00
CA LYS A 173 36.88 51.58 4.96
C LYS A 173 38.10 52.27 4.36
N ASP A 174 38.45 51.94 3.11
CA ASP A 174 39.59 52.52 2.41
C ASP A 174 39.39 54.04 2.20
N ILE A 175 38.20 54.47 1.76
CA ILE A 175 37.83 55.89 1.64
C ILE A 175 37.98 56.62 2.99
N ASN A 176 37.52 56.00 4.07
CA ASN A 176 37.60 56.60 5.40
C ASN A 176 39.04 56.75 5.90
N GLU A 177 39.91 55.78 5.62
CA GLU A 177 41.34 55.90 5.96
C GLU A 177 42.03 56.99 5.11
N THR A 178 41.76 57.07 3.80
CA THR A 178 42.27 58.17 2.96
C THR A 178 41.80 59.54 3.44
N LEU A 179 40.54 59.64 3.88
CA LEU A 179 40.00 60.88 4.42
C LEU A 179 40.68 61.29 5.73
N LYS A 180 40.92 60.34 6.65
CA LYS A 180 41.68 60.59 7.87
C LYS A 180 43.10 61.07 7.59
N GLU A 181 43.79 60.42 6.66
CA GLU A 181 45.15 60.81 6.23
C GLU A 181 45.16 62.22 5.65
N HIS A 182 44.17 62.55 4.81
CA HIS A 182 44.02 63.88 4.25
C HIS A 182 43.78 64.95 5.33
N ILE A 183 42.92 64.67 6.32
CA ILE A 183 42.67 65.54 7.47
C ILE A 183 43.95 65.75 8.29
N ALA A 184 44.71 64.68 8.55
CA ALA A 184 45.98 64.76 9.29
C ALA A 184 47.01 65.62 8.55
N ASN A 185 47.21 65.38 7.25
CA ASN A 185 48.13 66.14 6.40
C ASN A 185 47.75 67.62 6.33
N GLN A 186 46.46 67.93 6.21
CA GLN A 186 46.01 69.32 6.21
C GLN A 186 46.14 69.99 7.58
N GLY A 187 45.88 69.26 8.67
CA GLY A 187 46.17 69.73 10.03
C GLY A 187 47.64 70.14 10.16
N GLU A 188 48.56 69.32 9.64
CA GLU A 188 49.99 69.62 9.66
C GLU A 188 50.35 70.86 8.82
N VAL A 189 49.73 71.03 7.63
CA VAL A 189 49.90 72.22 6.78
C VAL A 189 49.40 73.47 7.49
N LEU A 190 48.23 73.41 8.13
CA LEU A 190 47.67 74.54 8.89
C LEU A 190 48.57 74.90 10.07
N VAL A 191 49.09 73.91 10.81
CA VAL A 191 50.06 74.13 11.88
C VAL A 191 51.34 74.78 11.35
N LYS A 192 51.89 74.31 10.22
CA LYS A 192 53.07 74.92 9.57
C LYS A 192 52.81 76.35 9.11
N GLN A 193 51.64 76.63 8.51
CA GLN A 193 51.25 77.99 8.11
C GLN A 193 51.09 78.91 9.33
N TYR A 194 50.44 78.42 10.39
CA TYR A 194 50.31 79.15 11.65
C TYR A 194 51.68 79.48 12.24
N TYR A 195 52.59 78.50 12.31
CA TYR A 195 53.95 78.71 12.78
C TYR A 195 54.72 79.70 11.90
N LEU A 196 54.59 79.66 10.57
CA LEU A 196 55.25 80.64 9.69
C LEU A 196 54.70 82.06 9.84
N LEU A 197 53.40 82.20 10.11
CA LEU A 197 52.77 83.49 10.37
C LEU A 197 53.19 84.07 11.73
N THR A 198 53.33 83.24 12.76
CA THR A 198 53.79 83.68 14.09
C THR A 198 55.31 83.88 14.14
N ASN A 199 56.12 83.11 13.40
CA ASN A 199 57.59 83.26 13.39
C ASN A 199 58.10 84.38 12.47
N LYS A 200 57.26 84.91 11.56
CA LYS A 200 57.59 86.14 10.79
C LYS A 200 57.52 87.43 11.63
N SER A 201 57.16 87.35 12.91
CA SER A 201 57.39 88.45 13.86
C SER A 201 58.82 88.48 14.41
N ASN A 202 59.82 88.12 13.59
CA ASN A 202 61.20 88.62 13.75
C ASN A 202 61.25 90.12 13.41
N CYS A 203 60.45 90.90 14.13
CA CYS A 203 60.60 92.33 14.24
C CYS A 203 61.90 92.58 15.00
N PHE A 204 62.90 93.13 14.33
CA PHE A 204 64.21 93.47 14.89
C PHE A 204 64.11 94.41 16.11
N ALA A 205 62.98 95.10 16.30
CA ALA A 205 62.72 95.94 17.46
C ALA A 205 62.28 95.18 18.74
N CYS A 206 61.97 93.87 18.66
CA CYS A 206 61.47 93.09 19.80
C CYS A 206 62.56 92.28 20.54
N LYS A 207 63.84 92.52 20.27
CA LYS A 207 64.99 91.82 20.90
C LYS A 207 65.25 92.14 22.38
N LYS A 208 64.36 92.84 23.07
CA LYS A 208 64.50 93.20 24.49
C LYS A 208 63.30 92.78 25.34
N LEU A 209 62.91 91.51 25.29
CA LEU A 209 62.21 90.91 26.43
C LEU A 209 62.79 89.53 26.67
N ARG A 210 63.61 89.47 27.72
CA ARG A 210 64.21 88.25 28.27
C ARG A 210 63.11 87.33 28.80
N SER A 211 63.42 86.04 28.71
CA SER A 211 62.83 84.94 29.48
C SER A 211 62.62 85.30 30.97
N PRO A 212 61.46 84.95 31.55
CA PRO A 212 61.35 84.78 32.99
C PRO A 212 60.80 83.38 33.38
N HIS A 213 61.66 82.64 34.12
CA HIS A 213 61.35 81.66 35.18
C HIS A 213 60.77 80.29 34.76
N ASP A 214 61.26 79.11 35.17
CA ASP A 214 62.04 78.65 36.34
C ASP A 214 61.63 79.22 37.70
N ASN A 215 60.82 78.40 38.38
CA ASN A 215 60.37 78.37 39.77
C ASN A 215 58.98 78.99 40.08
N ASP A 216 57.98 78.11 40.06
CA ASP A 216 57.21 77.64 41.21
C ASP A 216 57.12 78.59 42.41
N ASN A 217 55.99 79.27 42.53
CA ASN A 217 54.97 79.02 43.56
C ASN A 217 54.08 80.26 43.68
N GLU A 218 52.78 79.99 43.86
CA GLU A 218 51.80 80.84 44.52
C GLU A 218 51.94 82.35 44.29
N VAL A 219 51.17 82.91 43.36
CA VAL A 219 50.44 84.16 43.60
C VAL A 219 49.26 84.19 42.64
N ASP A 220 48.08 84.12 43.25
CA ASP A 220 46.78 84.49 42.71
C ASP A 220 46.79 85.90 42.10
N GLU A 221 45.82 86.12 41.22
CA GLU A 221 45.47 87.42 40.68
C GLU A 221 46.43 88.01 39.62
N TRP A 222 45.89 88.04 38.40
CA TRP A 222 46.30 88.89 37.27
C TRP A 222 47.44 88.38 36.37
N LYS A 223 47.17 87.29 35.63
CA LYS A 223 47.73 87.10 34.28
C LYS A 223 46.66 86.62 33.30
N SER A 224 45.98 87.59 32.69
CA SER A 224 45.14 87.40 31.51
C SER A 224 46.04 87.12 30.30
N THR A 225 46.37 85.86 30.07
CA THR A 225 46.79 85.37 28.75
C THR A 225 45.69 85.69 27.72
N PRO A 226 46.03 85.92 26.42
CA PRO A 226 45.02 85.97 25.37
C PRO A 226 44.42 84.58 25.23
N LYS A 227 43.35 84.32 26.00
CA LYS A 227 42.59 83.07 25.97
C LYS A 227 41.79 83.01 24.66
N ASN A 228 41.91 81.85 24.01
CA ASN A 228 40.95 81.21 23.11
C ASN A 228 40.41 82.04 21.93
N LEU A 229 41.10 81.94 20.79
CA LEU A 229 40.48 82.15 19.47
C LEU A 229 40.03 80.83 18.81
N ASP A 230 40.49 79.67 19.29
CA ASP A 230 40.14 78.36 18.75
C ASP A 230 38.73 77.86 19.18
N ASP A 231 38.07 78.55 20.11
CA ASP A 231 36.71 78.25 20.58
C ASP A 231 35.62 79.17 19.99
N LEU A 232 35.96 80.10 19.11
CA LEU A 232 34.97 81.03 18.55
C LEU A 232 34.13 80.34 17.47
N SER A 233 32.82 80.28 17.67
CA SER A 233 31.89 79.75 16.68
C SER A 233 31.96 80.57 15.37
N HIS A 234 31.60 79.96 14.23
CA HIS A 234 31.61 80.64 12.92
C HIS A 234 30.87 82.00 12.95
N SER A 235 29.78 82.10 13.72
CA SER A 235 29.06 83.36 13.90
C SER A 235 29.88 84.43 14.63
N GLN A 236 30.71 84.03 15.59
CA GLN A 236 31.56 84.95 16.36
C GLN A 236 32.77 85.43 15.54
N LEU A 237 33.37 84.55 14.73
CA LEU A 237 34.48 84.88 13.83
C LEU A 237 34.02 85.78 12.67
N ARG A 238 32.86 85.48 12.07
CA ARG A 238 32.23 86.35 11.05
C ARG A 238 31.88 87.72 11.62
N LYS A 239 31.40 87.78 12.87
CA LYS A 239 31.15 89.05 13.57
C LYS A 239 32.44 89.85 13.77
N GLN A 240 33.52 89.21 14.21
CA GLN A 240 34.82 89.88 14.33
C GLN A 240 35.39 90.35 12.98
N TYR A 241 35.21 89.59 11.90
CA TYR A 241 35.58 90.02 10.55
C TYR A 241 34.80 91.27 10.13
N ASN A 242 33.49 91.28 10.36
CA ASN A 242 32.65 92.45 10.07
C ASN A 242 33.07 93.66 10.92
N ASP A 243 33.34 93.49 12.21
CA ASP A 243 33.81 94.56 13.09
C ASP A 243 35.19 95.12 12.66
N LEU A 244 36.11 94.27 12.18
CA LEU A 244 37.40 94.70 11.64
C LEU A 244 37.26 95.39 10.27
N GLN A 245 36.38 94.89 9.41
CA GLN A 245 36.06 95.47 8.11
C GLN A 245 35.49 96.88 8.30
N GLU A 246 34.53 97.04 9.21
CA GLU A 246 33.93 98.33 9.55
C GLU A 246 34.96 99.32 10.10
N LYS A 247 35.85 98.88 11.02
CA LYS A 247 36.97 99.70 11.51
C LYS A 247 37.94 100.11 10.40
N TYR A 248 38.26 99.20 9.48
CA TYR A 248 39.11 99.50 8.34
C TYR A 248 38.45 100.52 7.40
N ASP A 249 37.16 100.38 7.12
CA ASP A 249 36.41 101.28 6.25
C ASP A 249 36.29 102.69 6.86
N CYS A 250 36.04 102.79 8.17
CA CYS A 250 36.09 104.07 8.91
C CYS A 250 37.47 104.74 8.82
N LEU A 251 38.56 104.00 9.05
CA LEU A 251 39.93 104.53 8.97
C LEU A 251 40.32 104.93 7.54
N ALA A 252 39.89 104.16 6.53
CA ALA A 252 40.10 104.47 5.13
C ALA A 252 39.32 105.73 4.70
N ALA A 253 38.16 105.99 5.30
CA ALA A 253 37.41 107.24 5.13
C ALA A 253 38.14 108.42 5.79
N VAL A 254 38.61 108.27 7.04
CA VAL A 254 39.40 109.30 7.75
C VAL A 254 40.69 109.62 6.99
N HIS A 255 41.39 108.62 6.45
CA HIS A 255 42.58 108.85 5.62
C HIS A 255 42.23 109.57 4.32
N ARG A 256 41.10 109.25 3.67
CA ARG A 256 40.63 109.98 2.47
C ARG A 256 40.35 111.45 2.78
N GLU A 257 39.74 111.75 3.92
CA GLU A 257 39.46 113.11 4.35
C GLU A 257 40.75 113.85 4.78
N MET A 258 41.67 113.20 5.48
CA MET A 258 43.00 113.77 5.80
C MET A 258 43.84 114.04 4.55
N SER A 259 43.84 113.13 3.56
CA SER A 259 44.55 113.32 2.29
C SER A 259 43.97 114.46 1.44
N LYS A 260 42.67 114.75 1.54
CA LYS A 260 42.07 115.95 0.93
C LYS A 260 42.47 117.23 1.68
N ALA A 261 42.65 117.17 3.00
CA ALA A 261 43.02 118.30 3.84
C ALA A 261 44.53 118.64 3.84
N SER A 262 45.41 117.69 3.47
CA SER A 262 46.86 117.82 3.59
C SER A 262 47.61 117.86 2.24
N ALA A 263 47.22 118.76 1.32
CA ALA A 263 47.94 118.96 0.05
C ALA A 263 49.34 119.63 0.21
N GLY A 264 50.01 119.52 1.36
CA GLY A 264 51.31 120.18 1.56
C GLY A 264 52.15 119.79 2.78
N LEU A 265 51.78 118.81 3.60
CA LEU A 265 52.63 118.37 4.72
C LEU A 265 52.68 116.84 4.82
N THR A 266 53.88 116.33 5.06
CA THR A 266 54.28 114.92 5.01
C THR A 266 53.41 114.04 5.89
N GLU A 267 52.73 113.09 5.25
CA GLU A 267 51.90 112.06 5.89
C GLU A 267 52.67 111.35 7.01
N SER A 268 52.04 111.23 8.18
CA SER A 268 52.56 110.43 9.29
C SER A 268 52.62 108.96 8.87
N ALA A 269 53.82 108.48 8.56
CA ALA A 269 54.12 107.11 8.13
C ALA A 269 53.48 106.02 9.02
N LYS A 270 53.18 106.36 10.29
CA LYS A 270 52.48 105.48 11.24
C LYS A 270 51.06 105.10 10.78
N VAL A 271 50.31 106.02 10.17
CA VAL A 271 48.92 105.76 9.73
C VAL A 271 48.91 104.84 8.50
N LYS A 272 49.82 105.08 7.54
CA LYS A 272 50.00 104.19 6.37
C LYS A 272 50.42 102.78 6.76
N LEU A 273 51.33 102.65 7.73
CA LEU A 273 51.75 101.36 8.26
C LEU A 273 50.58 100.62 8.94
N TYR A 274 49.76 101.35 9.72
CA TYR A 274 48.61 100.79 10.41
C TYR A 274 47.51 100.32 9.44
N ILE A 275 47.18 101.11 8.41
CA ILE A 275 46.24 100.71 7.35
C ILE A 275 46.76 99.49 6.60
N LYS A 276 48.06 99.43 6.27
CA LYS A 276 48.67 98.26 5.64
C LYS A 276 48.59 97.02 6.53
N ASN A 277 48.78 97.18 7.84
CA ASN A 277 48.66 96.09 8.80
C ASN A 277 47.22 95.55 8.90
N LEU A 278 46.23 96.45 8.99
CA LEU A 278 44.81 96.07 8.98
C LEU A 278 44.41 95.37 7.68
N LYS A 279 44.90 95.84 6.52
CA LYS A 279 44.66 95.19 5.22
C LYS A 279 45.20 93.76 5.17
N THR A 280 46.35 93.52 5.77
CA THR A 280 46.96 92.18 5.87
C THR A 280 46.14 91.30 6.80
N GLN A 281 45.77 91.80 7.99
CA GLN A 281 44.92 91.07 8.94
C GLN A 281 43.55 90.72 8.35
N LEU A 282 42.95 91.63 7.58
CA LEU A 282 41.68 91.40 6.91
C LEU A 282 41.79 90.33 5.82
N LYS A 283 42.87 90.34 5.03
CA LYS A 283 43.15 89.27 4.05
C LYS A 283 43.33 87.91 4.72
N GLU A 284 44.08 87.86 5.82
CA GLU A 284 44.29 86.64 6.59
C GLU A 284 42.99 86.12 7.18
N SER A 285 42.17 87.00 7.76
CA SER A 285 40.86 86.64 8.32
C SER A 285 39.91 86.10 7.26
N LYS A 286 39.87 86.71 6.07
CA LYS A 286 39.03 86.23 4.96
C LYS A 286 39.49 84.86 4.44
N THR A 287 40.80 84.62 4.44
CA THR A 287 41.36 83.32 4.04
C THR A 287 40.99 82.23 5.06
N ARG A 288 40.98 82.58 6.36
CA ARG A 288 40.55 81.66 7.45
C ARG A 288 39.05 81.36 7.40
N GLU A 289 38.21 82.35 7.10
CA GLU A 289 36.76 82.13 6.94
C GLU A 289 36.49 81.08 5.84
N VAL A 290 37.11 81.22 4.67
CA VAL A 290 36.99 80.25 3.56
C VAL A 290 37.49 78.85 3.95
N GLN A 291 38.58 78.75 4.71
CA GLN A 291 39.10 77.46 5.19
C GLN A 291 38.16 76.79 6.20
N LEU A 292 37.55 77.57 7.10
CA LEU A 292 36.58 77.07 8.08
C LEU A 292 35.30 76.60 7.39
N GLU A 293 34.80 77.33 6.41
CA GLU A 293 33.59 76.95 5.65
C GLU A 293 33.81 75.62 4.90
N SER A 294 35.00 75.43 4.30
CA SER A 294 35.41 74.15 3.71
C SER A 294 35.52 73.00 4.73
N LEU A 295 35.98 73.26 5.95
CA LEU A 295 36.02 72.26 7.02
C LEU A 295 34.61 71.87 7.51
N PHE A 296 33.67 72.82 7.52
CA PHE A 296 32.27 72.56 7.88
C PHE A 296 31.57 71.66 6.85
N GLU A 297 31.70 71.97 5.55
CA GLU A 297 31.15 71.12 4.47
C GLU A 297 31.71 69.69 4.55
N ARG A 298 32.99 69.55 4.91
CA ARG A 298 33.61 68.25 5.15
C ARG A 298 33.07 67.54 6.38
N ASN A 299 32.81 68.25 7.47
CA ASN A 299 32.24 67.65 8.66
C ASN A 299 30.80 67.14 8.38
N GLU A 300 30.02 67.87 7.59
CA GLU A 300 28.69 67.43 7.14
C GLU A 300 28.78 66.15 6.28
N THR A 301 29.72 66.08 5.33
CA THR A 301 29.93 64.86 4.52
C THR A 301 30.40 63.68 5.36
N VAL A 302 31.29 63.87 6.33
CA VAL A 302 31.70 62.84 7.29
C VAL A 302 30.51 62.33 8.13
N GLN A 303 29.66 63.23 8.61
CA GLN A 303 28.45 62.84 9.33
C GLN A 303 27.46 62.07 8.43
N GLY A 304 27.34 62.44 7.16
CA GLY A 304 26.56 61.71 6.15
C GLY A 304 27.08 60.28 5.98
N LEU A 305 28.37 60.11 5.73
CA LEU A 305 29.02 58.81 5.58
C LEU A 305 28.92 57.95 6.84
N ALA A 306 29.02 58.55 8.03
CA ALA A 306 28.86 57.84 9.29
C ALA A 306 27.43 57.27 9.45
N LYS A 307 26.40 58.03 9.08
CA LYS A 307 25.01 57.56 9.06
C LYS A 307 24.81 56.42 8.06
N GLU A 308 25.38 56.53 6.86
CA GLU A 308 25.34 55.47 5.85
C GLU A 308 26.02 54.18 6.35
N LEU A 309 27.18 54.29 6.99
CA LEU A 309 27.90 53.16 7.56
C LEU A 309 27.08 52.42 8.64
N ILE A 310 26.40 53.17 9.51
CA ILE A 310 25.52 52.60 10.55
C ILE A 310 24.35 51.86 9.90
N ASN A 311 23.70 52.47 8.89
CA ASN A 311 22.61 51.82 8.15
C ASN A 311 23.09 50.56 7.41
N ALA A 312 24.26 50.59 6.78
CA ALA A 312 24.85 49.44 6.10
C ALA A 312 25.15 48.29 7.08
N LYS A 313 25.69 48.60 8.28
CA LYS A 313 25.90 47.60 9.34
C LYS A 313 24.58 46.96 9.79
N LYS A 314 23.54 47.76 10.01
CA LYS A 314 22.20 47.26 10.40
C LYS A 314 21.58 46.38 9.30
N LYS A 315 21.79 46.72 8.03
CA LYS A 315 21.34 45.90 6.90
C LYS A 315 22.11 44.58 6.81
N HIS A 316 23.42 44.60 7.05
CA HIS A 316 24.24 43.38 7.10
C HIS A 316 23.79 42.43 8.23
N SER A 317 23.60 42.93 9.45
CA SER A 317 23.16 42.09 10.56
C SER A 317 21.78 41.46 10.31
N LYS A 318 20.88 42.19 9.63
CA LYS A 318 19.58 41.65 9.23
C LYS A 318 19.71 40.51 8.20
N LEU A 319 20.53 40.71 7.16
CA LEU A 319 20.77 39.67 6.14
C LEU A 319 21.46 38.44 6.72
N GLU A 320 22.33 38.62 7.71
CA GLU A 320 23.01 37.53 8.41
C GLU A 320 22.02 36.69 9.23
N ALA A 321 21.09 37.33 9.95
CA ALA A 321 20.01 36.64 10.64
C ALA A 321 19.05 35.91 9.67
N GLU A 322 18.70 36.53 8.54
CA GLU A 322 17.88 35.90 7.50
C GLU A 322 18.59 34.67 6.89
N LEU A 323 19.90 34.75 6.65
CA LEU A 323 20.69 33.63 6.15
C LEU A 323 20.74 32.47 7.16
N GLU A 324 20.91 32.76 8.44
CA GLU A 324 20.91 31.75 9.50
C GLU A 324 19.54 31.06 9.61
N GLN A 325 18.45 31.83 9.61
CA GLN A 325 17.08 31.29 9.62
C GLN A 325 16.80 30.39 8.40
N VAL A 326 17.23 30.80 7.21
CA VAL A 326 17.08 29.99 5.99
C VAL A 326 17.91 28.71 6.06
N THR A 327 19.09 28.77 6.67
CA THR A 327 19.97 27.60 6.87
C THR A 327 19.35 26.59 7.83
N GLU A 328 18.80 27.07 8.96
CA GLU A 328 18.06 26.23 9.91
C GLU A 328 16.83 25.59 9.25
N SER A 329 16.07 26.38 8.47
CA SER A 329 14.91 25.88 7.74
C SER A 329 15.30 24.79 6.72
N LYS A 330 16.45 24.93 6.06
CA LYS A 330 16.99 23.92 5.13
C LYS A 330 17.37 22.62 5.85
N LEU A 331 17.99 22.71 7.03
CA LEU A 331 18.31 21.53 7.85
C LEU A 331 17.03 20.79 8.28
N ALA A 332 16.01 21.52 8.75
CA ALA A 332 14.72 20.93 9.12
C ALA A 332 14.04 20.22 7.94
N LEU A 333 14.10 20.80 6.73
CA LEU A 333 13.59 20.14 5.52
C LEU A 333 14.38 18.88 5.15
N PHE A 334 15.69 18.88 5.38
CA PHE A 334 16.53 17.70 5.13
C PHE A 334 16.20 16.56 6.09
N ASP A 335 15.97 16.86 7.37
CA ASP A 335 15.53 15.87 8.36
C ASP A 335 14.15 15.31 8.03
N GLN A 336 13.20 16.16 7.62
CA GLN A 336 11.89 15.72 7.15
C GLN A 336 11.99 14.82 5.91
N LYS A 337 12.84 15.17 4.94
CA LYS A 337 13.10 14.34 3.76
C LYS A 337 13.63 12.97 4.17
N ASN A 338 14.60 12.90 5.07
CA ASN A 338 15.15 11.63 5.55
C ASN A 338 14.09 10.78 6.25
N GLN A 339 13.23 11.40 7.06
CA GLN A 339 12.13 10.70 7.74
C GLN A 339 11.10 10.14 6.74
N VAL A 340 10.81 10.87 5.65
CA VAL A 340 9.97 10.41 4.55
C VAL A 340 10.64 9.26 3.80
N GLU A 341 11.93 9.34 3.53
CA GLU A 341 12.70 8.29 2.85
C GLU A 341 12.77 6.99 3.67
N GLU A 342 12.96 7.09 4.98
CA GLU A 342 12.87 5.95 5.89
C GLU A 342 11.46 5.33 5.91
N SER A 343 10.42 6.17 5.91
CA SER A 343 9.03 5.71 5.88
C SER A 343 8.69 5.03 4.54
N PHE A 344 9.18 5.58 3.43
CA PHE A 344 9.10 4.98 2.10
C PHE A 344 9.80 3.61 2.04
N ASN A 345 11.01 3.50 2.59
CA ASN A 345 11.75 2.24 2.64
C ASN A 345 11.04 1.19 3.52
N ARG A 346 10.41 1.61 4.63
CA ARG A 346 9.56 0.72 5.45
C ARG A 346 8.34 0.24 4.67
N ALA A 347 7.68 1.12 3.93
CA ALA A 347 6.55 0.77 3.08
C ALA A 347 6.94 -0.22 1.97
N LEU A 348 8.09 0.00 1.30
CA LEU A 348 8.62 -0.94 0.30
C LEU A 348 8.88 -2.35 0.87
N LYS A 349 9.49 -2.43 2.06
CA LYS A 349 9.68 -3.71 2.75
C LYS A 349 8.35 -4.40 3.07
N ALA A 350 7.36 -3.64 3.53
CA ALA A 350 6.02 -4.18 3.81
C ALA A 350 5.33 -4.71 2.54
N ILE A 351 5.44 -3.98 1.41
CA ILE A 351 4.92 -4.41 0.11
C ILE A 351 5.55 -5.72 -0.33
N LEU A 352 6.87 -5.87 -0.22
CA LEU A 352 7.60 -7.11 -0.54
C LEU A 352 7.10 -8.29 0.31
N VAL A 353 6.91 -8.09 1.61
CA VAL A 353 6.36 -9.14 2.50
C VAL A 353 4.94 -9.54 2.07
N LEU A 354 4.08 -8.57 1.77
CA LEU A 354 2.71 -8.82 1.31
C LEU A 354 2.67 -9.53 -0.05
N GLN A 355 3.61 -9.22 -0.95
CA GLN A 355 3.74 -9.92 -2.24
C GLN A 355 4.10 -11.39 -2.04
N ASN A 356 5.10 -11.69 -1.20
CA ASN A 356 5.48 -13.07 -0.89
C ASN A 356 4.32 -13.85 -0.26
N GLN A 357 3.60 -13.25 0.70
CA GLN A 357 2.42 -13.86 1.33
C GLN A 357 1.29 -14.12 0.32
N LYS A 358 1.10 -13.22 -0.65
CA LYS A 358 0.13 -13.40 -1.73
C LYS A 358 0.53 -14.57 -2.62
N GLU A 359 1.79 -14.67 -3.01
CA GLU A 359 2.30 -15.77 -3.85
C GLU A 359 2.14 -17.13 -3.15
N GLU A 360 2.50 -17.20 -1.86
CA GLU A 360 2.31 -18.39 -1.03
C GLU A 360 0.83 -18.78 -0.93
N SER A 361 -0.04 -17.81 -0.65
CA SER A 361 -1.50 -18.03 -0.63
C SER A 361 -2.05 -18.49 -1.98
N THR A 362 -1.51 -17.99 -3.10
CA THR A 362 -1.95 -18.43 -4.44
C THR A 362 -1.52 -19.86 -4.73
N LYS A 363 -0.33 -20.26 -4.28
CA LYS A 363 0.16 -21.63 -4.39
C LYS A 363 -0.69 -22.59 -3.57
N GLU A 364 -0.95 -22.26 -2.30
CA GLU A 364 -1.85 -23.03 -1.43
C GLU A 364 -3.24 -23.19 -2.06
N ASN A 365 -3.76 -22.13 -2.69
CA ASN A 365 -5.07 -22.16 -3.33
C ASN A 365 -5.08 -23.08 -4.57
N SER A 366 -3.99 -23.10 -5.33
CA SER A 366 -3.80 -24.02 -6.46
C SER A 366 -3.78 -25.48 -5.98
N ASP A 367 -3.00 -25.77 -4.93
CA ASP A 367 -2.89 -27.13 -4.36
C ASP A 367 -4.24 -27.61 -3.78
N LEU A 368 -5.00 -26.71 -3.14
CA LEU A 368 -6.35 -27.01 -2.65
C LEU A 368 -7.33 -27.26 -3.80
N GLN A 369 -7.21 -26.52 -4.91
CA GLN A 369 -8.05 -26.71 -6.09
C GLN A 369 -7.77 -28.04 -6.79
N GLU A 370 -6.51 -28.46 -6.88
CA GLU A 370 -6.11 -29.77 -7.39
C GLU A 370 -6.70 -30.89 -6.53
N LYS A 371 -6.48 -30.85 -5.20
CA LYS A 371 -7.03 -31.83 -4.25
C LYS A 371 -8.56 -31.91 -4.29
N LEU A 372 -9.24 -30.77 -4.47
CA LEU A 372 -10.69 -30.73 -4.61
C LEU A 372 -11.14 -31.44 -5.90
N THR A 373 -10.41 -31.25 -6.99
CA THR A 373 -10.69 -31.90 -8.28
C THR A 373 -10.52 -33.42 -8.18
N GLU A 374 -9.42 -33.88 -7.58
CA GLU A 374 -9.18 -35.31 -7.32
C GLU A 374 -10.26 -35.95 -6.44
N ALA A 375 -10.72 -35.23 -5.41
CA ALA A 375 -11.80 -35.68 -4.53
C ALA A 375 -13.14 -35.79 -5.27
N ILE A 376 -13.44 -34.84 -6.18
CA ILE A 376 -14.65 -34.88 -7.02
C ILE A 376 -14.61 -36.09 -7.96
N ASP A 377 -13.48 -36.35 -8.60
CA ASP A 377 -13.30 -37.50 -9.51
C ASP A 377 -13.41 -38.82 -8.75
N SER A 378 -12.77 -38.92 -7.58
CA SER A 378 -12.88 -40.08 -6.70
C SER A 378 -14.32 -40.36 -6.28
N LYS A 379 -15.08 -39.31 -5.91
CA LYS A 379 -16.51 -39.41 -5.61
C LYS A 379 -17.31 -39.92 -6.82
N LEU A 380 -17.01 -39.46 -8.03
CA LEU A 380 -17.69 -39.90 -9.25
C LEU A 380 -17.43 -41.39 -9.52
N ILE A 381 -16.20 -41.86 -9.31
CA ILE A 381 -15.82 -43.27 -9.41
C ILE A 381 -16.59 -44.10 -8.38
N LEU A 382 -16.58 -43.70 -7.10
CA LEU A 382 -17.33 -44.39 -6.04
C LEU A 382 -18.84 -44.45 -6.33
N GLN A 383 -19.42 -43.38 -6.87
CA GLN A 383 -20.83 -43.38 -7.29
C GLN A 383 -21.12 -44.39 -8.40
N LYS A 384 -20.24 -44.50 -9.40
CA LYS A 384 -20.36 -45.51 -10.47
C LYS A 384 -20.25 -46.93 -9.90
N GLN A 385 -19.27 -47.16 -9.02
CA GLN A 385 -19.08 -48.45 -8.35
C GLN A 385 -20.27 -48.84 -7.46
N LEU A 386 -20.82 -47.88 -6.70
CA LEU A 386 -21.98 -48.09 -5.86
C LEU A 386 -23.22 -48.44 -6.70
N LYS A 387 -23.47 -47.74 -7.81
CA LYS A 387 -24.56 -48.06 -8.75
C LYS A 387 -24.41 -49.47 -9.32
N ALA A 388 -23.21 -49.84 -9.77
CA ALA A 388 -22.94 -51.19 -10.28
C ALA A 388 -23.13 -52.28 -9.21
N SER A 389 -22.67 -52.02 -7.98
CA SER A 389 -22.83 -52.94 -6.86
C SER A 389 -24.30 -53.10 -6.46
N LYS A 390 -25.09 -52.02 -6.43
CA LYS A 390 -26.54 -52.07 -6.18
C LYS A 390 -27.27 -52.89 -7.25
N CYS A 391 -26.87 -52.76 -8.52
CA CYS A 391 -27.41 -53.57 -9.60
C CYS A 391 -27.12 -55.07 -9.39
N ARG A 392 -25.88 -55.42 -9.02
CA ARG A 392 -25.50 -56.81 -8.70
C ARG A 392 -26.29 -57.36 -7.51
N ALA A 393 -26.39 -56.62 -6.41
CA ALA A 393 -27.15 -57.03 -5.23
C ALA A 393 -28.63 -57.28 -5.56
N ARG A 394 -29.26 -56.43 -6.38
CA ARG A 394 -30.63 -56.66 -6.87
C ARG A 394 -30.76 -57.95 -7.68
N LYS A 395 -29.80 -58.24 -8.58
CA LYS A 395 -29.79 -59.50 -9.34
C LYS A 395 -29.71 -60.72 -8.41
N PHE A 396 -28.83 -60.67 -7.40
CA PHE A 396 -28.72 -61.76 -6.42
C PHE A 396 -29.97 -61.89 -5.55
N GLN A 397 -30.60 -60.79 -5.13
CA GLN A 397 -31.86 -60.84 -4.38
C GLN A 397 -33.01 -61.45 -5.20
N ASN A 398 -33.10 -61.09 -6.47
CA ASN A 398 -34.08 -61.70 -7.39
C ASN A 398 -33.81 -63.19 -7.61
N ALA A 399 -32.54 -63.60 -7.71
CA ALA A 399 -32.16 -65.01 -7.81
C ALA A 399 -32.50 -65.78 -6.52
N LYS A 400 -32.22 -65.19 -5.35
CA LYS A 400 -32.56 -65.77 -4.04
C LYS A 400 -34.07 -65.97 -3.89
N THR A 401 -34.87 -64.95 -4.17
CA THR A 401 -36.34 -65.02 -4.08
C THR A 401 -36.92 -66.05 -5.05
N LYS A 402 -36.38 -66.13 -6.27
CA LYS A 402 -36.75 -67.18 -7.23
C LYS A 402 -36.43 -68.58 -6.68
N ALA A 403 -35.22 -68.81 -6.17
CA ALA A 403 -34.82 -70.09 -5.61
C ALA A 403 -35.64 -70.47 -4.35
N GLU A 404 -36.04 -69.49 -3.53
CA GLU A 404 -36.93 -69.70 -2.39
C GLU A 404 -38.34 -70.11 -2.82
N ALA A 405 -38.90 -69.46 -3.85
CA ALA A 405 -40.20 -69.82 -4.41
C ALA A 405 -40.18 -71.23 -5.03
N GLU A 406 -39.14 -71.57 -5.80
CA GLU A 406 -38.96 -72.91 -6.36
C GLU A 406 -38.85 -73.98 -5.27
N ASN A 407 -38.10 -73.71 -4.19
CA ASN A 407 -37.99 -74.62 -3.06
C ASN A 407 -39.33 -74.81 -2.33
N GLN A 408 -40.11 -73.73 -2.16
CA GLN A 408 -41.44 -73.82 -1.54
C GLN A 408 -42.40 -74.65 -2.40
N ASP A 409 -42.38 -74.47 -3.72
CA ASP A 409 -43.16 -75.27 -4.66
C ASP A 409 -42.78 -76.76 -4.61
N ILE A 410 -41.48 -77.07 -4.56
CA ILE A 410 -40.99 -78.45 -4.39
C ILE A 410 -41.49 -79.05 -3.07
N MET A 411 -41.39 -78.32 -1.96
CA MET A 411 -41.88 -78.78 -0.65
C MET A 411 -43.39 -79.05 -0.67
N ASN A 412 -44.17 -78.17 -1.28
CA ASN A 412 -45.62 -78.35 -1.44
C ASN A 412 -45.93 -79.61 -2.26
N LYS A 413 -45.20 -79.83 -3.36
CA LYS A 413 -45.32 -81.05 -4.19
C LYS A 413 -44.93 -82.31 -3.42
N MET A 414 -43.85 -82.30 -2.66
CA MET A 414 -43.43 -83.43 -1.83
C MET A 414 -44.48 -83.78 -0.78
N ASN A 415 -45.06 -82.78 -0.11
CA ASN A 415 -46.15 -83.00 0.84
C ASN A 415 -47.38 -83.62 0.16
N LEU A 416 -47.75 -83.15 -1.03
CA LEU A 416 -48.84 -83.73 -1.81
C LEU A 416 -48.55 -85.20 -2.17
N PHE A 417 -47.32 -85.49 -2.63
CA PHE A 417 -46.89 -86.86 -2.90
C PHE A 417 -46.92 -87.74 -1.65
N ALA A 418 -46.50 -87.24 -0.50
CA ALA A 418 -46.56 -87.99 0.76
C ALA A 418 -48.01 -88.34 1.14
N VAL A 419 -48.95 -87.40 0.94
CA VAL A 419 -50.39 -87.64 1.16
C VAL A 419 -50.93 -88.68 0.18
N GLN A 420 -50.60 -88.57 -1.11
CA GLN A 420 -51.00 -89.52 -2.14
C GLN A 420 -50.42 -90.92 -1.87
N TYR A 421 -49.14 -90.99 -1.51
CA TYR A 421 -48.46 -92.24 -1.17
C TYR A 421 -49.08 -92.89 0.07
N SER A 422 -49.35 -92.12 1.13
CA SER A 422 -50.03 -92.64 2.32
C SER A 422 -51.43 -93.17 1.98
N SER A 423 -52.16 -92.49 1.10
CA SER A 423 -53.48 -92.92 0.64
C SER A 423 -53.39 -94.20 -0.20
N PHE A 424 -52.40 -94.29 -1.10
CA PHE A 424 -52.11 -95.47 -1.89
C PHE A 424 -51.72 -96.66 -1.00
N GLU A 425 -50.83 -96.45 -0.02
CA GLU A 425 -50.41 -97.49 0.92
C GLU A 425 -51.60 -98.04 1.73
N LYS A 426 -52.50 -97.16 2.19
CA LYS A 426 -53.74 -97.57 2.86
C LYS A 426 -54.63 -98.41 1.94
N ALA A 427 -54.84 -97.98 0.69
CA ALA A 427 -55.62 -98.72 -0.29
C ALA A 427 -55.00 -100.08 -0.63
N PHE A 428 -53.68 -100.12 -0.79
CA PHE A 428 -52.90 -101.32 -1.07
C PHE A 428 -52.97 -102.32 0.10
N ARG A 429 -52.79 -101.86 1.34
CA ARG A 429 -52.97 -102.69 2.54
C ARG A 429 -54.40 -103.23 2.65
N SER A 430 -55.42 -102.42 2.34
CA SER A 430 -56.82 -102.87 2.33
C SER A 430 -57.09 -103.95 1.26
N TYR A 431 -56.49 -103.83 0.07
CA TYR A 431 -56.60 -104.84 -0.98
C TYR A 431 -56.00 -106.19 -0.57
N PHE A 432 -54.83 -106.17 0.10
CA PHE A 432 -54.20 -107.39 0.62
C PHE A 432 -54.94 -107.99 1.82
N ALA A 433 -55.58 -107.17 2.65
CA ALA A 433 -56.45 -107.66 3.72
C ALA A 433 -57.68 -108.37 3.14
N ASN A 434 -58.36 -107.75 2.17
CA ASN A 434 -59.54 -108.33 1.52
C ASN A 434 -59.25 -109.60 0.70
N THR A 435 -58.05 -109.73 0.11
CA THR A 435 -57.63 -110.94 -0.63
C THR A 435 -57.23 -112.09 0.29
N ARG A 436 -56.77 -111.81 1.52
CA ARG A 436 -56.58 -112.84 2.55
C ARG A 436 -57.89 -113.41 3.08
N ASP A 437 -58.92 -112.58 3.19
CA ASP A 437 -60.26 -113.02 3.61
C ASP A 437 -61.00 -113.78 2.50
N SER A 438 -60.67 -113.55 1.22
CA SER A 438 -61.25 -114.31 0.09
C SER A 438 -60.48 -115.58 -0.28
N ALA A 439 -59.21 -115.72 0.12
CA ALA A 439 -58.46 -116.98 0.02
C ALA A 439 -58.75 -117.95 1.18
N SER A 440 -59.53 -117.53 2.19
CA SER A 440 -59.90 -118.33 3.36
C SER A 440 -61.17 -119.17 3.18
N ASN A 441 -61.92 -119.02 2.07
CA ASN A 441 -63.26 -119.61 1.94
C ASN A 441 -63.46 -120.55 0.74
N ASP A 442 -62.39 -121.06 0.11
CA ASP A 442 -62.56 -121.97 -1.04
C ASP A 442 -61.59 -123.17 -1.01
N TRP A 443 -61.47 -123.83 0.15
CA TRP A 443 -60.95 -125.21 0.28
C TRP A 443 -61.69 -125.94 1.40
N THR A 444 -63.01 -126.06 1.31
CA THR A 444 -63.78 -127.05 2.10
C THR A 444 -65.00 -127.56 1.33
N LEU A 445 -64.91 -128.83 0.91
CA LEU A 445 -65.99 -129.82 0.79
C LEU A 445 -67.10 -129.63 -0.27
N THR A 446 -67.54 -130.61 -1.07
CA THR A 446 -67.15 -132.02 -1.41
C THR A 446 -68.22 -132.51 -2.39
N ALA A 447 -67.88 -133.49 -3.24
CA ALA A 447 -68.80 -134.43 -3.89
C ALA A 447 -69.69 -133.93 -5.04
#